data_AF-A0A6L7VR89-F1
#
_entry.id   AF-A0A6L7VR89-F1
#
_cell.length_a   1.000
_cell.length_b   1.000
_cell.length_c   1.000
_cell.angle_alpha   90.00
_cell.angle_beta   90.00
_cell.angle_gamma   90.00
#
_symmetry.space_group_name_H-M   'P 1'
#
loop_
_entity.id
_entity.type
_entity.pdbx_description
1 polymer ?
#
loop_
_entity_poly.entity_id
_entity_poly.type
_entity_poly.pdbx_seq_one_letter_code
_entity_poly.pdbx_strand_id
1 'polypeptide(L)'
;MSSPVPPVEPVYSVNIPVGHKSCTVTVLRNNELRLYVANCLRKKGTLDESSEILLVSSNIELYWEEHSYVEARYDCVKHTLQIRVNQRTVFNKTIL
;
A
#
# COMPACT_ATOMS: atom_id res chain seq x y z
N MET A 1 -17.83 -27.33 -3.25
CA MET A 1 -17.08 -26.59 -2.22
C MET A 1 -15.79 -26.10 -2.88
N SER A 2 -15.63 -24.79 -3.09
CA SER A 2 -14.38 -24.27 -3.67
C SER A 2 -13.29 -24.30 -2.61
N SER A 3 -12.16 -24.91 -2.93
CA SER A 3 -10.97 -24.86 -2.07
C SER A 3 -10.58 -23.40 -1.77
N PRO A 4 -10.06 -23.11 -0.57
CA PRO A 4 -9.56 -21.78 -0.26
C PRO A 4 -8.43 -21.44 -1.24
N VAL A 5 -8.52 -20.27 -1.88
CA VAL A 5 -7.42 -19.73 -2.69
C VAL A 5 -6.22 -19.53 -1.76
N PRO A 6 -5.04 -20.08 -2.07
CA PRO A 6 -3.87 -19.92 -1.22
C PRO A 6 -3.53 -18.43 -1.05
N PRO A 7 -3.05 -18.01 0.13
CA PRO A 7 -2.64 -16.63 0.34
C PRO A 7 -1.49 -16.30 -0.61
N VAL A 8 -1.64 -15.21 -1.37
CA VAL A 8 -0.58 -14.74 -2.27
C VAL A 8 0.58 -14.21 -1.42
N GLU A 9 1.79 -14.67 -1.72
CA GLU A 9 3.00 -14.29 -0.99
C GLU A 9 3.36 -12.81 -1.19
N PRO A 10 3.79 -12.12 -0.11
CA PRO A 10 4.33 -10.77 -0.22
C PRO A 10 5.72 -10.80 -0.87
N VAL A 11 5.90 -9.93 -1.84
CA VAL A 11 7.20 -9.62 -2.45
C VAL A 11 7.96 -8.65 -1.56
N TYR A 12 7.26 -7.62 -1.09
CA TYR A 12 7.83 -6.59 -0.23
C TYR A 12 6.78 -6.07 0.72
N SER A 13 7.18 -5.73 1.94
CA SER A 13 6.32 -5.05 2.90
C SER A 13 7.13 -4.03 3.67
N VAL A 14 6.56 -2.84 3.83
CA VAL A 14 7.16 -1.77 4.61
C VAL A 14 6.11 -1.18 5.55
N ASN A 15 6.51 -0.97 6.79
CA ASN A 15 5.72 -0.25 7.77
C ASN A 15 6.19 1.22 7.81
N ILE A 16 5.25 2.15 7.77
CA ILE A 16 5.51 3.58 7.96
C ILE A 16 4.68 4.10 9.14
N PRO A 17 5.25 5.00 9.97
CA PRO A 17 4.50 5.69 11.00
C PRO A 17 3.63 6.81 10.37
N VAL A 18 2.41 6.97 10.87
CA VAL A 18 1.49 8.06 10.52
C VAL A 18 0.84 8.55 11.80
N GLY A 19 1.39 9.61 12.40
CA GLY A 19 1.03 10.03 13.75
C GLY A 19 1.27 8.90 14.76
N HIS A 20 0.25 8.56 15.56
CA HIS A 20 0.29 7.42 16.48
C HIS A 20 -0.15 6.09 15.85
N LYS A 21 -0.54 6.07 14.56
CA LYS A 21 -0.92 4.85 13.86
C LYS A 21 0.24 4.31 13.03
N SER A 22 0.22 3.01 12.78
CA SER A 22 1.13 2.35 11.85
C SER A 22 0.37 1.96 10.57
N CYS A 23 1.01 2.20 9.44
CA CYS A 23 0.51 1.78 8.14
C CYS A 23 1.47 0.81 7.49
N THR A 24 0.97 -0.32 7.02
CA THR A 24 1.77 -1.30 6.29
C THR A 24 1.35 -1.27 4.83
N VAL A 25 2.33 -1.09 3.94
CA VAL A 25 2.15 -1.21 2.51
C VAL A 25 2.81 -2.50 2.05
N THR A 26 2.05 -3.33 1.35
CA THR A 26 2.50 -4.65 0.88
C THR A 26 2.30 -4.76 -0.62
N VAL A 27 3.37 -5.14 -1.32
CA VAL A 27 3.35 -5.55 -2.74
C VAL A 27 3.31 -7.08 -2.76
N LEU A 28 2.33 -7.65 -3.45
CA LEU A 28 2.15 -9.10 -3.59
C LEU A 28 2.62 -9.60 -4.96
N ARG A 29 2.97 -10.88 -5.03
CA ARG A 29 3.48 -11.51 -6.27
C ARG A 29 2.49 -11.45 -7.44
N ASN A 30 1.19 -11.35 -7.17
CA ASN A 30 0.14 -11.23 -8.18
C ASN A 30 -0.11 -9.78 -8.65
N ASN A 31 0.86 -8.87 -8.46
CA ASN A 31 0.72 -7.44 -8.75
C ASN A 31 -0.49 -6.80 -8.04
N GLU A 32 -0.66 -7.14 -6.76
CA GLU A 32 -1.61 -6.49 -5.88
C GLU A 32 -0.86 -5.62 -4.87
N LEU A 33 -1.31 -4.38 -4.71
CA LEU A 33 -0.81 -3.44 -3.71
C LEU A 33 -1.85 -3.31 -2.60
N ARG A 34 -1.45 -3.53 -1.36
CA ARG A 34 -2.33 -3.44 -0.19
C ARG A 34 -1.84 -2.38 0.78
N LEU A 35 -2.78 -1.61 1.30
CA LEU A 35 -2.59 -0.66 2.40
C LEU A 35 -3.36 -1.13 3.61
N TYR A 36 -2.64 -1.38 4.70
CA TYR A 36 -3.17 -1.73 6.00
C TYR A 36 -2.97 -0.58 6.98
N VAL A 37 -3.93 -0.37 7.87
CA VAL A 37 -3.82 0.57 8.99
C VAL A 37 -4.16 -0.20 10.25
N ALA A 38 -3.25 -0.19 11.24
CA ALA A 38 -3.39 -0.99 12.47
C ALA A 38 -3.73 -2.47 12.18
N ASN A 39 -3.00 -3.08 11.24
CA ASN A 39 -3.17 -4.47 10.76
C ASN A 39 -4.51 -4.80 10.08
N CYS A 40 -5.38 -3.81 9.84
CA CYS A 40 -6.62 -3.99 9.09
C CYS A 40 -6.45 -3.52 7.65
N LEU A 41 -6.86 -4.34 6.68
CA LEU A 41 -6.83 -3.98 5.26
C LEU A 41 -7.78 -2.79 5.03
N ARG A 42 -7.24 -1.66 4.58
CA ARG A 42 -8.03 -0.46 4.25
C ARG A 42 -8.31 -0.33 2.78
N LYS A 43 -7.30 -0.61 1.95
CA LYS A 43 -7.42 -0.51 0.50
C LYS A 43 -6.53 -1.54 -0.18
N LYS A 44 -7.01 -2.06 -1.30
CA LYS A 44 -6.20 -2.82 -2.25
C LYS A 44 -6.32 -2.20 -3.63
N GLY A 45 -5.26 -2.31 -4.40
CA GLY A 45 -5.18 -1.92 -5.80
C GLY A 45 -4.62 -3.10 -6.59
N THR A 46 -5.20 -3.36 -7.75
CA THR A 46 -4.75 -4.37 -8.71
C THR A 46 -4.48 -3.66 -10.03
N LEU A 47 -3.67 -4.27 -10.89
CA LEU A 47 -3.48 -3.74 -12.24
C LEU A 47 -4.84 -3.74 -12.96
N ASP A 48 -5.17 -2.64 -13.62
CA ASP A 48 -6.07 -2.67 -14.76
C ASP A 48 -5.24 -3.10 -16.00
N GLU A 49 -5.91 -3.56 -17.06
CA GLU A 49 -5.23 -4.13 -18.23
C GLU A 49 -4.31 -3.14 -18.97
N SER A 50 -4.34 -1.86 -18.60
CA SER A 50 -3.65 -0.76 -19.28
C SER A 50 -2.70 0.06 -18.40
N SER A 51 -2.64 -0.15 -17.08
CA SER A 51 -1.71 0.54 -16.18
C SER A 51 -0.60 -0.38 -15.70
N GLU A 52 0.62 0.12 -15.78
CA GLU A 52 1.80 -0.47 -15.12
C GLU A 52 1.98 0.05 -13.69
N ILE A 53 1.04 0.87 -13.21
CA ILE A 53 1.08 1.53 -11.91
C ILE A 53 -0.06 1.02 -11.04
N LEU A 54 0.30 0.51 -9.86
CA LEU A 54 -0.63 0.26 -8.77
C LEU A 54 -0.69 1.49 -7.87
N LEU A 55 -1.91 1.90 -7.51
CA LEU A 55 -2.14 3.03 -6.61
C LEU A 55 -3.18 2.65 -5.56
N VAL A 56 -2.84 2.89 -4.30
CA VAL A 56 -3.79 2.86 -3.19
C VAL A 56 -3.62 4.11 -2.34
N SER A 57 -4.73 4.64 -1.87
CA SER A 57 -4.71 5.75 -0.92
C SER A 57 -5.83 5.64 0.08
N SER A 58 -5.63 6.28 1.23
CA SER A 58 -6.61 6.35 2.29
C SER A 58 -6.40 7.58 3.15
N ASN A 59 -7.50 8.19 3.57
CA ASN A 59 -7.48 9.18 4.63
C ASN A 59 -7.53 8.45 5.98
N ILE A 60 -6.58 8.74 6.85
CA ILE A 60 -6.40 8.11 8.16
C ILE A 60 -6.76 9.13 9.22
N GLU A 61 -7.90 8.93 9.88
CA GLU A 61 -8.25 9.65 11.10
C GLU A 61 -7.26 9.29 12.20
N LEU A 62 -6.60 10.28 12.78
CA LEU A 62 -5.71 10.13 13.92
C LEU A 62 -6.50 10.45 15.18
N TYR A 63 -7.02 11.66 15.28
CA TYR A 63 -7.88 12.13 16.35
C TYR A 63 -9.16 12.72 15.75
N TRP A 64 -10.08 13.18 16.61
CA TRP A 64 -11.23 13.94 16.16
C TRP A 64 -10.78 15.10 15.28
N GLU A 65 -11.27 15.14 14.04
CA GLU A 65 -10.92 16.11 12.99
C GLU A 65 -9.46 16.12 12.49
N GLU A 66 -8.52 15.42 13.15
CA GLU A 66 -7.14 15.29 12.70
C GLU A 66 -6.96 14.09 11.76
N HIS A 67 -6.46 14.35 10.55
CA HIS A 67 -6.38 13.38 9.48
C HIS A 67 -5.02 13.42 8.79
N SER A 68 -4.57 12.26 8.31
CA SER A 68 -3.43 12.17 7.41
C SER A 68 -3.78 11.36 6.17
N TYR A 69 -3.48 11.89 5.00
CA TYR A 69 -3.67 11.21 3.73
C TYR A 69 -2.44 10.39 3.37
N VAL A 70 -2.61 9.09 3.24
CA VAL A 70 -1.56 8.17 2.81
C VAL A 70 -1.81 7.75 1.37
N GLU A 71 -0.77 7.80 0.55
CA GLU A 71 -0.77 7.35 -0.83
C GLU A 71 0.43 6.43 -1.05
N ALA A 72 0.19 5.24 -1.59
CA ALA A 72 1.22 4.31 -2.02
C ALA A 72 1.06 4.04 -3.52
N ARG A 73 2.16 4.25 -4.25
CA ARG A 73 2.26 4.05 -5.69
C ARG A 73 3.38 3.05 -5.96
N TYR A 74 3.06 1.96 -6.64
CA TYR A 74 4.05 0.98 -7.10
C TYR A 74 4.10 0.95 -8.62
N ASP A 75 5.29 1.16 -9.16
CA ASP A 75 5.59 1.07 -10.59
C ASP A 75 6.09 -0.34 -10.89
N CYS A 76 5.29 -1.12 -11.63
CA CYS A 76 5.57 -2.52 -11.92
C CYS A 76 6.76 -2.70 -12.87
N VAL A 77 7.05 -1.72 -13.72
CA VAL A 77 8.17 -1.80 -14.68
C VAL A 77 9.49 -1.40 -14.02
N LYS A 78 9.47 -0.34 -13.22
CA LYS A 78 10.67 0.14 -12.51
C LYS A 78 10.87 -0.53 -11.15
N HIS A 79 9.97 -1.41 -10.76
CA HIS A 79 9.91 -2.06 -9.46
C HIS A 79 10.07 -1.07 -8.30
N THR A 80 9.53 0.14 -8.45
CA THR A 80 9.73 1.24 -7.52
C THR A 80 8.47 1.47 -6.71
N LEU A 81 8.59 1.36 -5.38
CA LEU A 81 7.54 1.69 -4.44
C LEU A 81 7.80 3.08 -3.85
N GLN A 82 6.83 3.98 -4.03
CA GLN A 82 6.80 5.29 -3.40
C GLN A 82 5.60 5.37 -2.46
N ILE A 83 5.83 5.91 -1.27
CA ILE A 83 4.78 6.19 -0.28
C ILE A 83 4.87 7.64 0.15
N ARG A 84 3.73 8.33 0.14
CA ARG A 84 3.57 9.71 0.58
C ARG A 84 2.57 9.80 1.71
N VAL A 85 2.84 10.72 2.64
CA VAL A 85 1.91 11.13 3.69
C VAL A 85 1.71 12.63 3.55
N ASN A 86 0.47 13.09 3.36
CA ASN A 86 0.13 14.49 3.09
C ASN A 86 1.03 15.09 2.00
N GLN A 87 1.15 14.38 0.87
CA GLN A 87 1.98 14.73 -0.30
C GLN A 87 3.51 14.70 -0.07
N ARG A 88 3.99 14.53 1.16
CA ARG A 88 5.41 14.37 1.47
C ARG A 88 5.86 12.93 1.26
N THR A 89 6.91 12.72 0.47
CA THR A 89 7.51 11.38 0.29
C THR A 89 8.18 10.94 1.59
N VAL A 90 7.76 9.80 2.12
CA VAL A 90 8.33 9.17 3.32
C VAL A 90 9.07 7.87 3.01
N PHE A 91 8.78 7.27 1.84
CA PHE A 91 9.45 6.09 1.33
C PHE A 91 9.55 6.17 -0.19
N ASN A 92 10.71 5.83 -0.75
CA ASN A 92 10.91 5.72 -2.19
C ASN A 92 12.09 4.78 -2.46
N LYS A 93 11.82 3.57 -2.95
CA LYS A 93 12.86 2.57 -3.18
C LYS A 93 12.49 1.60 -4.29
N THR A 94 13.50 1.12 -5.01
CA THR A 94 13.41 -0.10 -5.83
C THR A 94 13.45 -1.33 -4.91
N ILE A 95 12.47 -2.23 -5.03
CA ILE A 95 12.18 -3.29 -4.04
C ILE A 95 12.29 -4.71 -4.59
N LEU A 96 12.81 -4.86 -5.82
CA LEU A 96 13.13 -6.10 -6.50
C LEU A 96 14.52 -6.03 -7.12
#